data_AF-A0A9X5XJA8-F1
#
_entry.id   AF-A0A9X5XJA8-F1
#
_cell.length_a   1.000
_cell.length_b   1.000
_cell.length_c   1.000
_cell.angle_alpha   90.00
_cell.angle_beta   90.00
_cell.angle_gamma   90.00
#
_symmetry.space_group_name_H-M   'P 1'
#
loop_
_entity.id
_entity.type
_entity.pdbx_description
1 polymer ?
#
loop_
_entity_poly.entity_id
_entity_poly.type
_entity_poly.pdbx_seq_one_letter_code
_entity_poly.pdbx_strand_id
1 'polypeptide(L)'
;PRNPALPTGGLRYALSFDDAPPLTVDIHAATGADDGLMNSQWARNTSDNVNMTSTRHAIAAPGVHRLKFWMVDPTVVLQRLVIDTGGLGPTYLGPPESHRVDRGVTR
;
A
#
# COMPACT_ATOMS: atom_id res chain seq x y z
N PRO A 1 4.57 -3.03 -12.55
CA PRO A 1 5.13 -3.04 -11.17
C PRO A 1 6.57 -2.53 -11.16
N ARG A 2 7.03 -1.89 -10.07
CA ARG A 2 8.42 -1.39 -9.96
C ARG A 2 9.35 -2.46 -9.38
N ASN A 3 10.54 -2.57 -9.97
CA ASN A 3 11.70 -3.29 -9.42
C ASN A 3 12.58 -2.34 -8.58
N PRO A 4 13.52 -2.85 -7.76
CA PRO A 4 14.42 -2.01 -6.98
C PRO A 4 15.23 -1.04 -7.85
N ALA A 5 15.34 0.21 -7.42
CA ALA A 5 16.19 1.21 -8.09
C ALA A 5 17.60 1.30 -7.50
N LEU A 6 17.82 0.74 -6.31
CA LEU A 6 19.09 0.80 -5.58
C LEU A 6 19.81 -0.55 -5.66
N PRO A 7 21.16 -0.58 -5.72
CA PRO A 7 21.94 -1.82 -5.71
C PRO A 7 21.76 -2.64 -4.43
N THR A 8 21.35 -2.00 -3.34
CA THR A 8 21.03 -2.67 -2.07
C THR A 8 19.75 -3.49 -2.13
N GLY A 9 19.01 -3.42 -3.25
CA GLY A 9 17.68 -4.02 -3.38
C GLY A 9 16.63 -3.26 -2.60
N GLY A 10 15.47 -3.91 -2.46
CA GLY A 10 14.31 -3.39 -1.74
C GLY A 10 13.52 -2.31 -2.48
N LEU A 11 12.31 -2.08 -1.99
CA LEU A 11 11.46 -0.96 -2.40
C LEU A 11 10.46 -0.66 -1.29
N ARG A 12 10.88 0.15 -0.31
CA ARG A 12 10.15 0.35 0.93
C ARG A 12 9.27 1.60 0.92
N TYR A 13 8.11 1.45 1.57
CA TYR A 13 7.27 2.56 2.02
C TYR A 13 6.96 2.38 3.51
N ALA A 14 6.38 3.40 4.15
CA ALA A 14 5.79 3.21 5.47
C ALA A 14 4.37 3.79 5.58
N LEU A 15 3.59 3.26 6.51
CA LEU A 15 2.23 3.69 6.81
C LEU A 15 2.07 3.93 8.32
N SER A 16 1.32 4.95 8.69
CA SER A 16 0.87 5.13 10.08
C SER A 16 -0.54 5.70 10.12
N PHE A 17 -1.33 5.25 11.09
CA PHE A 17 -2.55 5.96 11.48
C PHE A 17 -2.25 6.93 12.63
N ASP A 18 -2.78 8.14 12.53
CA ASP A 18 -2.65 9.19 13.52
C ASP A 18 -1.19 9.40 13.94
N ASP A 19 -0.89 9.30 15.23
CA ASP A 19 0.44 9.48 15.79
C ASP A 19 1.11 8.15 16.17
N ALA A 20 0.55 7.03 15.71
CA ALA A 20 1.21 5.73 15.84
C ALA A 20 2.54 5.72 15.07
N PRO A 21 3.55 4.97 15.55
CA PRO A 21 4.80 4.79 14.83
C PRO A 21 4.56 4.24 13.41
N PRO A 22 5.28 4.72 12.38
CA PRO A 22 5.19 4.17 11.03
C PRO A 22 5.62 2.71 10.96
N LEU A 23 4.80 1.89 10.32
CA LEU A 23 5.12 0.52 9.94
C LEU A 23 5.72 0.53 8.53
N THR A 24 6.99 0.12 8.42
CA THR A 24 7.69 -0.01 7.14
C THR A 24 7.40 -1.34 6.47
N VAL A 25 7.17 -1.31 5.16
CA VAL A 25 6.97 -2.49 4.31
C VAL A 25 7.97 -2.43 3.17
N ASP A 26 8.70 -3.52 2.97
CA ASP A 26 9.44 -3.76 1.73
C ASP A 26 8.52 -4.52 0.76
N ILE A 27 8.24 -3.92 -0.40
CA ILE A 27 7.31 -4.49 -1.39
C ILE A 27 7.78 -5.84 -1.91
N HIS A 28 9.07 -6.01 -2.19
CA HIS A 28 9.60 -7.24 -2.77
C HIS A 28 9.66 -8.34 -1.73
N ALA A 29 10.09 -8.02 -0.51
CA ALA A 29 10.07 -9.00 0.59
C ALA A 29 8.66 -9.43 0.96
N ALA A 30 7.69 -8.50 0.98
CA ALA A 30 6.31 -8.80 1.34
C ALA A 30 5.57 -9.64 0.28
N THR A 31 5.94 -9.49 -1.00
CA THR A 31 5.34 -10.26 -2.09
C THR A 31 6.11 -11.54 -2.40
N GLY A 32 7.42 -11.58 -2.13
CA GLY A 32 8.33 -12.61 -2.62
C GLY A 32 8.66 -12.46 -4.11
N ALA A 33 8.37 -11.30 -4.72
CA ALA A 33 8.73 -11.02 -6.10
C ALA A 33 10.25 -10.84 -6.24
N ASP A 34 10.84 -11.54 -7.20
CA ASP A 34 12.26 -11.44 -7.54
C ASP A 34 12.39 -11.30 -9.06
N ASP A 35 12.86 -10.14 -9.50
CA ASP A 35 13.03 -9.81 -10.91
C ASP A 35 14.30 -10.40 -11.51
N GLY A 36 15.34 -10.62 -10.71
CA GLY A 36 16.57 -11.30 -11.13
C GLY A 36 16.34 -12.77 -11.45
N LEU A 37 15.47 -13.44 -10.67
CA LEU A 37 15.04 -14.82 -10.91
C LEU A 37 13.85 -14.92 -11.87
N MET A 38 13.21 -13.80 -12.20
CA MET A 38 11.98 -13.74 -13.02
C MET A 38 10.90 -14.71 -12.51
N ASN A 39 10.72 -14.78 -11.20
CA ASN A 39 9.88 -15.79 -10.58
C ASN A 39 8.37 -15.59 -10.86
N SER A 40 7.54 -16.58 -10.54
CA SER A 40 6.10 -16.52 -10.85
C SER A 40 5.39 -15.34 -10.18
N GLN A 41 5.84 -14.89 -9.01
CA GLN A 41 5.26 -13.71 -8.37
C GLN A 41 5.60 -12.44 -9.12
N TRP A 42 6.85 -12.27 -9.55
CA TRP A 42 7.26 -11.17 -10.40
C TRP A 42 6.48 -11.14 -11.72
N ALA A 43 6.32 -12.31 -12.37
CA ALA A 43 5.53 -12.44 -13.59
C ALA A 43 4.07 -12.04 -13.36
N ARG A 44 3.46 -12.48 -12.25
CA ARG A 44 2.09 -12.10 -11.88
C ARG A 44 1.94 -10.59 -11.63
N ASN A 45 2.82 -9.99 -10.83
CA ASN A 45 2.80 -8.53 -10.61
C ASN A 45 2.93 -7.78 -11.94
N THR A 46 3.69 -8.32 -12.89
CA THR A 46 3.87 -7.75 -14.23
C THR A 46 2.60 -7.86 -15.06
N SER A 47 1.95 -9.03 -15.09
CA SER A 47 0.66 -9.23 -15.74
C SER A 47 -0.46 -8.36 -15.16
N ASP A 48 -0.56 -8.29 -13.82
CA ASP A 48 -1.55 -7.48 -13.12
C ASP A 48 -1.17 -5.98 -13.11
N ASN A 49 0.03 -5.64 -13.60
CA ASN A 49 0.63 -4.32 -13.66
C ASN A 49 0.71 -3.56 -12.32
N VAL A 50 0.73 -4.26 -11.19
CA VAL A 50 0.74 -3.66 -9.85
C VAL A 50 1.55 -4.51 -8.88
N ASN A 51 2.17 -3.85 -7.89
CA ASN A 51 2.62 -4.52 -6.68
C ASN A 51 1.56 -4.32 -5.60
N MET A 52 0.95 -5.39 -5.10
CA MET A 52 -0.05 -5.32 -4.03
C MET A 52 0.55 -5.83 -2.71
N THR A 53 0.45 -5.02 -1.66
CA THR A 53 0.88 -5.37 -0.30
C THR A 53 -0.19 -4.94 0.69
N SER A 54 -0.20 -5.53 1.89
CA SER A 54 -1.15 -5.19 2.94
C SER A 54 -0.49 -5.17 4.31
N THR A 55 -1.05 -4.38 5.21
CA THR A 55 -0.68 -4.30 6.63
C THR A 55 -1.94 -4.29 7.47
N ARG A 56 -1.84 -4.72 8.72
CA ARG A 56 -2.95 -4.68 9.69
C ARG A 56 -2.67 -3.62 10.74
N HIS A 57 -3.70 -2.82 11.04
CA HIS A 57 -3.65 -1.75 12.03
C HIS A 57 -4.83 -1.91 12.97
N ALA A 58 -4.61 -1.79 14.27
CA ALA A 58 -5.69 -1.75 15.26
C ALA A 58 -6.12 -0.30 15.47
N ILE A 59 -7.41 -0.02 15.27
CA ILE A 59 -8.01 1.29 15.49
C ILE A 59 -8.81 1.23 16.80
N ALA A 60 -8.38 1.99 17.81
CA ALA A 60 -8.87 1.83 19.17
C ALA A 60 -10.31 2.35 19.38
N ALA A 61 -10.73 3.34 18.61
CA ALA A 61 -12.04 3.96 18.73
C ALA A 61 -12.60 4.33 17.34
N PRO A 62 -13.93 4.27 17.13
CA PRO A 62 -14.54 4.81 15.92
C PRO A 62 -14.32 6.32 15.81
N GLY A 63 -14.13 6.83 14.59
CA GLY A 63 -13.99 8.26 14.35
C GLY A 63 -13.20 8.58 13.10
N VAL A 64 -12.78 9.85 13.00
CA VAL A 64 -11.91 10.30 11.91
C VAL A 64 -10.46 10.01 12.28
N HIS A 65 -9.79 9.24 11.43
CA HIS A 65 -8.36 8.94 11.55
C HIS A 65 -7.60 9.49 10.34
N ARG A 66 -6.31 9.77 10.55
CA ARG A 66 -5.41 10.21 9.49
C ARG A 66 -4.44 9.10 9.14
N LEU A 67 -4.60 8.53 7.95
CA LEU A 67 -3.56 7.70 7.34
C LEU A 67 -2.45 8.59 6.77
N LYS A 68 -1.19 8.31 7.14
CA LYS A 68 0.00 8.93 6.56
C LYS A 68 0.75 7.88 5.75
N PHE A 69 1.05 8.19 4.49
CA PHE A 69 1.91 7.40 3.62
C PHE A 69 3.28 8.09 3.55
N TRP A 70 4.35 7.36 3.83
CA TRP A 70 5.70 7.88 3.92
C TRP A 70 6.57 7.30 2.82
N MET A 71 7.29 8.19 2.13
CA MET A 71 8.36 7.78 1.22
C MET A 71 9.56 7.32 2.05
N VAL A 72 9.99 6.07 1.85
CA VAL A 72 11.20 5.52 2.50
C VAL A 72 12.28 5.34 1.45
N ASP A 73 12.03 4.50 0.45
CA ASP A 73 12.92 4.34 -0.70
C ASP A 73 12.41 5.15 -1.90
N PRO A 74 13.33 5.61 -2.78
CA PRO A 74 12.95 6.34 -3.97
C PRO A 74 12.12 5.47 -4.92
N THR A 75 11.37 6.14 -5.80
CA THR A 75 10.63 5.51 -6.91
C THR A 75 9.43 4.63 -6.56
N VAL A 76 9.03 4.59 -5.28
CA VAL A 76 7.69 4.11 -4.90
C VAL A 76 6.64 5.01 -5.55
N VAL A 77 5.70 4.40 -6.27
CA VAL A 77 4.55 5.10 -6.88
C VAL A 77 3.28 4.53 -6.26
N LEU A 78 2.52 5.38 -5.57
CA LEU A 78 1.24 5.01 -4.99
C LEU A 78 0.12 5.26 -5.99
N GLN A 79 -0.59 4.19 -6.39
CA GLN A 79 -1.76 4.30 -7.27
C GLN A 79 -3.08 4.28 -6.49
N ARG A 80 -3.19 3.46 -5.44
CA ARG A 80 -4.43 3.27 -4.70
C ARG A 80 -4.17 2.84 -3.26
N LEU A 81 -5.05 3.29 -2.36
CA LEU A 81 -5.19 2.77 -1.01
C LEU A 81 -6.59 2.15 -0.86
N VAL A 82 -6.66 0.94 -0.31
CA VAL A 82 -7.91 0.27 0.04
C VAL A 82 -7.84 -0.09 1.52
N ILE A 83 -8.84 0.31 2.29
CA ILE A 83 -8.96 -0.02 3.70
C ILE A 83 -10.08 -1.04 3.84
N ASP A 84 -9.73 -2.28 4.15
CA ASP A 84 -10.69 -3.32 4.52
C ASP A 84 -10.97 -3.22 6.03
N THR A 85 -12.19 -2.79 6.38
CA THR A 85 -12.68 -2.77 7.77
C THR A 85 -13.45 -4.04 8.14
N GLY A 86 -13.49 -5.02 7.23
CA GLY A 86 -14.24 -6.25 7.30
C GLY A 86 -15.06 -6.48 6.03
N GLY A 87 -15.00 -7.70 5.49
CA GLY A 87 -15.91 -8.15 4.44
C GLY A 87 -15.53 -7.76 3.00
N LEU A 88 -14.32 -7.24 2.76
CA LEU A 88 -13.85 -7.00 1.39
C LEU A 88 -13.68 -8.33 0.63
N GLY A 89 -14.47 -8.53 -0.42
CA GLY A 89 -14.33 -9.65 -1.34
C GLY A 89 -13.21 -9.44 -2.37
N PRO A 90 -12.79 -10.51 -3.07
CA PRO A 90 -11.78 -10.42 -4.12
C PRO A 90 -12.31 -9.59 -5.31
N THR A 91 -11.50 -8.64 -5.77
CA THR A 91 -11.77 -7.81 -6.95
C THR A 91 -10.49 -7.62 -7.74
N TYR A 92 -10.57 -7.58 -9.07
CA TYR A 92 -9.37 -7.41 -9.91
C TYR A 92 -8.87 -5.96 -9.86
N LEU A 93 -9.76 -4.99 -10.05
CA LEU A 93 -9.43 -3.56 -10.06
C LEU A 93 -9.68 -2.87 -8.72
N GLY A 94 -9.96 -3.58 -7.63
CA GLY A 94 -10.40 -2.95 -6.38
C GLY A 94 -11.86 -2.45 -6.44
N PRO A 95 -12.43 -2.03 -5.29
CA PRO A 95 -13.73 -1.38 -5.25
C PRO A 95 -13.67 0.02 -5.90
N PRO A 96 -14.82 0.60 -6.28
CA PRO A 96 -14.91 2.02 -6.61
C PRO A 96 -14.38 2.91 -5.48
N GLU A 97 -13.95 4.13 -5.84
CA GLU A 97 -13.53 5.12 -4.84
C GLU A 97 -14.69 5.44 -3.88
N SER A 98 -14.37 5.49 -2.58
CA SER A 98 -15.36 5.83 -1.55
C SER A 98 -15.81 7.27 -1.65
N HIS A 99 -17.03 7.56 -1.19
CA HIS A 99 -17.51 8.94 -1.07
C HIS A 99 -16.58 9.80 -0.20
N ARG A 100 -16.20 10.96 -0.72
CA ARG A 100 -15.50 11.99 0.05
C ARG A 100 -16.52 12.76 0.89
N VAL A 101 -16.39 12.68 2.21
CA VAL A 101 -17.16 13.52 3.13
C VAL A 101 -16.42 14.85 3.24
N ASP A 102 -16.99 15.91 2.67
CA ASP A 102 -16.46 17.25 2.87
C ASP A 102 -16.68 17.65 4.34
N ARG A 103 -15.60 17.91 5.06
CA ARG A 103 -15.71 18.65 6.33
C ARG A 103 -16.23 20.02 5.94
N GLY A 104 -17.47 20.34 6.30
CA GLY A 104 -18.02 21.67 6.13
C GLY A 104 -17.00 22.72 6.59
N VAL A 105 -16.43 23.43 5.63
CA VAL A 105 -15.71 24.66 5.91
C VAL A 105 -16.82 25.66 6.16
N THR A 106 -17.12 25.93 7.43
CA THR A 106 -17.83 27.16 7.78
C THR A 106 -16.94 28.29 7.28
N ARG A 107 -17.33 28.92 6.18
CA ARG A 107 -16.77 30.20 5.75
C ARG A 107 -17.14 31.29 6.73
#